data_AF-A0A1E8UKG8-F1
#
_entry.id   AF-A0A1E8UKG8-F1
#
_cell.length_a   1.000
_cell.length_b   1.000
_cell.length_c   1.000
_cell.angle_alpha   90.00
_cell.angle_beta   90.00
_cell.angle_gamma   90.00
#
_symmetry.space_group_name_H-M   'P 1'
#
loop_
_entity.id
_entity.type
_entity.pdbx_description
1 polymer ?
#
loop_
_entity_poly.entity_id
_entity_poly.type
_entity_poly.pdbx_seq_one_letter_code
_entity_poly.pdbx_strand_id
1 'polypeptide(L)'
;MLWWMWIVLWTVVVLASAAFVAGLLYRLLTRHVVPALDELERSATEFSERWNSASQGQPAPLRAPAPPAMFTPVNDTRAAYRSGRDQRQTARLIRRMQRKDAQGLPQRYRDVLRAEQKGLRHVRSSG
;
A
#
# COMPACT_ATOMS: atom_id res chain seq x y z
N MET A 1 44.46 44.45 -22.97
CA MET A 1 44.88 43.16 -22.39
C MET A 1 43.63 42.33 -22.12
N LEU A 2 43.34 41.33 -22.96
CA LEU A 2 42.09 40.51 -22.95
C LEU A 2 41.90 39.61 -21.71
N TRP A 3 42.73 39.74 -20.67
CA TRP A 3 42.73 38.85 -19.51
C TRP A 3 41.47 38.96 -18.64
N TRP A 4 40.94 40.18 -18.46
CA TRP A 4 39.70 40.42 -17.71
C TRP A 4 38.46 39.77 -18.33
N MET A 5 38.39 39.67 -19.66
CA MET A 5 37.29 39.01 -20.37
C MET A 5 37.16 37.54 -19.97
N TRP A 6 38.29 36.87 -19.70
CA TRP A 6 38.31 35.47 -19.30
C TRP A 6 37.64 35.26 -17.95
N ILE A 7 37.90 36.14 -16.98
CA ILE A 7 37.29 36.09 -15.64
C ILE A 7 35.76 36.28 -15.74
N VAL A 8 35.32 37.24 -16.55
CA VAL A 8 33.89 37.51 -16.78
C VAL A 8 33.21 36.32 -17.47
N LEU A 9 33.86 35.72 -18.47
CA LEU A 9 33.36 34.52 -19.13
C LEU A 9 33.11 33.40 -18.11
N TRP A 10 34.10 33.08 -17.28
CA TRP A 10 33.98 32.01 -16.30
C TRP A 10 32.95 32.29 -15.22
N THR A 11 32.82 33.54 -14.76
CA THR A 11 31.78 33.89 -13.77
C THR A 11 30.38 33.71 -14.34
N VAL A 12 30.14 34.13 -15.58
CA VAL A 12 28.85 33.91 -16.25
C VAL A 12 28.58 32.42 -16.44
N VAL A 13 29.58 31.64 -16.87
CA VAL A 13 29.44 30.18 -17.04
C VAL A 13 29.11 29.49 -15.71
N VAL A 14 29.80 29.85 -14.63
CA VAL A 14 29.55 29.26 -13.29
C VAL A 14 28.17 29.67 -12.79
N LEU A 15 27.78 30.94 -12.91
CA LEU A 15 26.46 31.40 -12.49
C LEU A 15 25.33 30.75 -13.30
N ALA A 16 25.49 30.63 -14.62
CA ALA A 16 24.52 29.97 -15.48
C ALA A 16 24.37 28.49 -15.12
N SER A 17 25.49 27.79 -14.88
CA SER A 17 25.49 26.40 -14.44
C SER A 17 24.83 26.24 -13.07
N ALA A 18 25.16 27.09 -12.10
CA ALA A 18 24.56 27.07 -10.77
C ALA A 18 23.05 27.33 -10.83
N ALA A 19 22.61 28.32 -11.61
CA ALA A 19 21.20 28.62 -11.81
C ALA A 19 20.46 27.45 -12.49
N PHE A 20 21.09 26.81 -13.46
CA PHE A 20 20.53 25.63 -14.13
C PHE A 20 20.33 24.47 -13.16
N VAL A 21 21.36 24.13 -12.37
CA VAL A 21 21.29 23.06 -11.36
C VAL A 21 20.27 23.39 -10.27
N ALA A 22 20.26 24.63 -9.76
CA ALA A 22 19.30 25.07 -8.75
C ALA A 22 17.85 24.99 -9.27
N GLY A 23 17.61 25.41 -10.52
CA GLY A 23 16.30 25.29 -11.16
C GLY A 23 15.87 23.84 -11.35
N LEU A 24 16.79 22.96 -11.77
CA LEU A 24 16.53 21.53 -11.93
C LEU A 24 16.18 20.88 -10.58
N LEU A 25 16.97 21.19 -9.55
CA LEU A 25 16.78 20.70 -8.19
C LEU A 25 15.43 21.17 -7.63
N TYR A 26 15.13 22.46 -7.75
CA TYR A 26 13.85 23.03 -7.31
C TYR A 26 12.68 22.35 -8.01
N ARG A 27 12.76 22.15 -9.32
CA ARG A 27 11.72 21.48 -10.10
C ARG A 27 11.55 20.00 -9.71
N LEU A 28 12.65 19.29 -9.46
CA LEU A 28 12.60 17.89 -9.02
C LEU A 28 11.97 17.78 -7.63
N LEU A 29 12.39 18.66 -6.71
CA LEU A 29 11.93 18.66 -5.33
C LEU A 29 10.43 18.99 -5.25
N THR A 30 10.01 20.05 -5.94
CA THR A 30 8.60 20.46 -5.97
C THR A 30 7.67 19.45 -6.65
N ARG A 31 8.15 18.74 -7.69
CA ARG A 31 7.31 17.76 -8.41
C ARG A 31 7.25 16.39 -7.76
N HIS A 32 8.31 15.96 -7.08
CA HIS A 32 8.39 14.58 -6.58
C HIS A 32 8.42 14.51 -5.05
N VAL A 33 9.14 15.41 -4.39
CA VAL A 33 9.33 15.34 -2.94
C VAL A 33 8.15 15.95 -2.20
N VAL A 34 7.66 17.12 -2.62
CA VAL A 34 6.50 17.76 -1.97
C VAL A 34 5.26 16.84 -1.99
N PRO A 35 4.84 16.25 -3.14
CA PRO A 35 3.68 15.36 -3.13
C PRO A 35 3.90 14.08 -2.33
N ALA A 36 5.13 13.57 -2.28
CA ALA A 36 5.45 12.39 -1.49
C ALA A 36 5.40 12.69 0.02
N LEU A 37 5.80 13.88 0.43
CA LEU A 37 5.68 14.33 1.82
C LEU A 37 4.22 14.57 2.21
N ASP A 38 3.39 15.15 1.32
CA ASP A 38 1.95 15.31 1.56
C ASP A 38 1.26 13.95 1.76
N GLU A 39 1.61 12.95 0.94
CA GLU A 39 1.07 11.60 1.06
C GLU A 39 1.58 10.91 2.34
N LEU A 40 2.85 11.13 2.70
CA LEU A 40 3.41 10.62 3.94
C LEU A 40 2.72 11.25 5.16
N GLU A 41 2.47 12.56 5.14
CA GLU A 41 1.76 13.28 6.19
C GLU A 41 0.35 12.73 6.37
N ARG A 42 -0.42 12.59 5.28
CA ARG A 42 -1.76 11.97 5.33
C ARG A 42 -1.73 10.57 5.93
N SER A 43 -0.80 9.74 5.47
CA SER A 43 -0.66 8.37 5.98
C SER A 43 -0.25 8.35 7.46
N ALA A 44 0.57 9.30 7.89
CA ALA A 44 0.99 9.46 9.28
C ALA A 44 -0.17 9.93 10.16
N THR A 45 -1.01 10.86 9.68
CA THR A 45 -2.21 11.30 10.41
C THR A 45 -3.19 10.14 10.59
N GLU A 46 -3.49 9.40 9.52
CA GLU A 46 -4.36 8.22 9.60
C GLU A 46 -3.78 7.14 10.51
N PHE A 47 -2.45 6.95 10.48
CA PHE A 47 -1.77 6.00 11.35
C PHE A 47 -1.87 6.45 12.81
N SER A 48 -1.63 7.73 13.10
CA SER A 48 -1.70 8.28 14.44
C SER A 48 -3.11 8.21 15.01
N GLU A 49 -4.13 8.45 14.19
CA GLU A 49 -5.54 8.33 14.58
C GLU A 49 -5.90 6.87 14.89
N ARG A 50 -5.52 5.93 14.01
CA ARG A 50 -5.69 4.49 14.25
C ARG A 50 -4.93 4.02 15.49
N TRP A 51 -3.70 4.48 15.67
CA TRP A 51 -2.87 4.17 16.83
C TRP A 51 -3.54 4.65 18.12
N ASN A 52 -3.99 5.91 18.16
CA ASN A 52 -4.64 6.48 19.34
C ASN A 52 -5.97 5.76 19.64
N SER A 53 -6.75 5.43 18.60
CA SER A 53 -7.97 4.61 18.76
C SER A 53 -7.67 3.21 19.29
N ALA A 54 -6.56 2.59 18.86
CA ALA A 54 -6.15 1.26 19.31
C ALA A 54 -5.54 1.29 20.72
N SER A 55 -4.90 2.40 21.12
CA SER A 55 -4.37 2.57 22.48
C SER A 55 -5.45 2.92 23.51
N GLN A 56 -6.53 3.58 23.08
CA GLN A 56 -7.69 3.89 23.94
C GLN A 56 -8.72 2.76 23.94
N GLY A 57 -8.78 1.96 22.88
CA GLY A 57 -9.56 0.74 22.84
C GLY A 57 -8.91 -0.36 23.68
N GLN A 58 -9.71 -1.05 24.50
CA GLN A 58 -9.31 -2.29 25.16
C GLN A 58 -8.61 -3.19 24.13
N PRO A 59 -7.40 -3.76 24.41
CA PRO A 59 -6.66 -4.54 23.43
C PRO A 59 -7.54 -5.68 22.93
N ALA A 60 -8.09 -5.52 21.74
CA ALA A 60 -8.84 -6.57 21.09
C ALA A 60 -7.83 -7.69 20.83
N PRO A 61 -7.97 -8.87 21.47
CA PRO A 61 -6.98 -9.92 21.31
C PRO A 61 -6.92 -10.26 19.82
N LEU A 62 -5.74 -10.11 19.23
CA LEU A 62 -5.42 -10.44 17.82
C LEU A 62 -5.92 -11.84 17.42
N ARG A 63 -6.14 -12.68 18.43
CA ARG A 63 -6.77 -13.98 18.36
C ARG A 63 -7.55 -14.23 19.63
N ALA A 64 -8.87 -14.41 19.53
CA ALA A 64 -9.63 -14.95 20.65
C ALA A 64 -8.95 -16.24 21.14
N PRO A 65 -8.73 -16.40 22.46
CA PRO A 65 -8.17 -17.64 23.01
C PRO A 65 -9.02 -18.80 22.53
N ALA A 66 -8.36 -19.86 22.04
CA ALA A 66 -9.08 -21.02 21.53
C ALA A 66 -9.94 -21.59 22.67
N PRO A 67 -11.26 -21.78 22.47
CA PRO A 67 -12.11 -22.35 23.51
C PRO A 67 -11.60 -23.75 23.90
N PRO A 68 -11.69 -24.12 25.18
CA PRO A 68 -11.21 -25.41 25.64
C PRO A 68 -11.91 -26.54 24.87
N ALA A 69 -11.13 -27.27 24.07
CA ALA A 69 -11.63 -28.28 23.14
C ALA A 69 -12.12 -29.58 23.82
N MET A 70 -11.95 -29.69 25.15
CA MET A 70 -12.25 -30.94 25.89
C MET A 70 -13.74 -31.28 25.95
N PHE A 71 -14.64 -30.30 25.78
CA PHE A 71 -16.10 -30.51 25.89
C PHE A 71 -16.89 -30.07 24.65
N THR A 72 -16.22 -29.81 23.53
CA THR A 72 -16.92 -29.38 22.31
C THR A 72 -17.51 -30.58 21.57
N PRO A 73 -18.81 -30.60 21.23
CA PRO A 73 -19.39 -31.65 20.40
C PRO A 73 -18.65 -31.82 19.06
N VAL A 74 -18.51 -33.07 18.60
CA VAL A 74 -17.81 -33.39 17.33
C VAL A 74 -18.45 -32.68 16.13
N ASN A 75 -19.77 -32.50 16.15
CA ASN A 75 -20.48 -31.80 15.08
C ASN A 75 -20.09 -30.32 15.00
N ASP A 76 -19.94 -29.67 16.15
CA ASP A 76 -19.57 -28.24 16.24
C ASP A 76 -18.11 -28.03 15.83
N THR A 77 -17.20 -28.91 16.27
CA THR A 77 -15.80 -28.87 15.84
C THR A 77 -15.66 -29.11 14.33
N ARG A 78 -16.45 -30.02 13.77
CA ARG A 78 -16.48 -30.29 12.32
C ARG A 78 -17.03 -29.10 11.54
N ALA A 79 -18.09 -28.45 12.04
CA ALA A 79 -18.64 -27.24 11.45
C ALA A 79 -17.63 -26.09 11.48
N ALA A 80 -16.98 -25.86 12.62
CA ALA A 80 -15.93 -24.85 12.79
C ALA A 80 -14.70 -25.12 11.91
N TYR A 81 -14.31 -26.39 11.75
CA TYR A 81 -13.22 -26.76 10.85
C TYR A 81 -13.57 -26.48 9.39
N ARG A 82 -14.78 -26.83 8.95
CA ARG A 82 -15.24 -26.59 7.56
C ARG A 82 -15.31 -25.10 7.26
N SER A 83 -15.93 -24.32 8.14
CA SER A 83 -16.00 -22.86 7.98
C SER A 83 -14.60 -22.22 7.97
N GLY A 84 -13.71 -22.63 8.87
CA GLY A 84 -12.33 -22.16 8.92
C GLY A 84 -11.52 -22.55 7.68
N ARG A 85 -11.72 -23.76 7.13
CA ARG A 85 -11.10 -24.19 5.87
C ARG A 85 -11.57 -23.31 4.71
N ASP A 86 -12.87 -23.04 4.62
CA ASP A 86 -13.45 -22.24 3.55
C ASP A 86 -12.95 -20.79 3.61
N GLN A 87 -12.86 -20.21 4.81
CA GLN A 87 -12.27 -18.88 5.05
C GLN A 87 -10.80 -18.81 4.62
N ARG A 88 -10.00 -19.85 4.90
CA ARG A 88 -8.58 -19.88 4.46
C ARG A 88 -8.49 -19.99 2.94
N GLN A 89 -9.40 -20.74 2.31
CA GLN A 89 -9.44 -20.86 0.86
C GLN A 89 -9.87 -19.56 0.19
N THR A 90 -10.86 -18.84 0.73
CA THR A 90 -11.25 -17.50 0.23
C THR A 90 -10.13 -16.49 0.38
N ALA A 91 -9.50 -16.43 1.56
CA ALA A 91 -8.40 -15.49 1.80
C ALA A 91 -7.24 -15.70 0.81
N ARG A 92 -6.90 -16.96 0.50
CA ARG A 92 -5.87 -17.29 -0.51
C ARG A 92 -6.29 -16.94 -1.94
N LEU A 93 -7.58 -17.04 -2.27
CA LEU A 93 -8.13 -16.61 -3.56
C LEU A 93 -8.01 -15.09 -3.70
N ILE A 94 -8.50 -14.34 -2.72
CA ILE A 94 -8.47 -12.88 -2.68
C ILE A 94 -7.03 -12.36 -2.81
N ARG A 95 -6.09 -12.89 -2.01
CA ARG A 95 -4.67 -12.51 -2.09
C ARG A 95 -4.02 -12.82 -3.44
N ARG A 96 -4.50 -13.81 -4.18
CA ARG A 96 -4.00 -14.11 -5.54
C ARG A 96 -4.56 -13.12 -6.56
N MET A 97 -5.84 -12.79 -6.45
CA MET A 97 -6.48 -11.82 -7.34
C MET A 97 -5.89 -10.42 -7.13
N GLN A 98 -5.81 -9.94 -5.89
CA GLN A 98 -5.22 -8.64 -5.55
C GLN A 98 -3.78 -8.47 -6.07
N ARG A 99 -2.95 -9.51 -5.93
CA ARG A 99 -1.57 -9.49 -6.46
C ARG A 99 -1.52 -9.34 -7.98
N LYS A 100 -2.46 -9.96 -8.70
CA LYS A 100 -2.55 -9.85 -10.16
C LYS A 100 -3.13 -8.52 -10.61
N ASP A 101 -4.13 -8.02 -9.89
CA ASP A 101 -4.73 -6.70 -10.15
C ASP A 101 -3.68 -5.60 -9.99
N ALA A 102 -2.88 -5.65 -8.93
CA ALA A 102 -1.78 -4.73 -8.70
C ALA A 102 -0.71 -4.77 -9.82
N GLN A 103 -0.59 -5.88 -10.53
CA GLN A 103 0.36 -6.06 -11.64
C GLN A 103 -0.29 -5.81 -13.01
N GLY A 104 -1.58 -5.43 -13.07
CA GLY A 104 -2.32 -5.26 -14.33
C GLY A 104 -2.48 -6.55 -15.13
N LEU A 105 -2.28 -7.72 -14.52
CA LEU A 105 -2.32 -9.01 -15.20
C LEU A 105 -3.77 -9.52 -15.29
N PRO A 106 -4.15 -10.19 -16.40
CA PRO A 106 -5.46 -10.79 -16.51
C PRO A 106 -5.70 -11.88 -15.44
N GLN A 107 -6.89 -11.85 -14.85
CA GLN A 107 -7.34 -12.85 -13.89
C GLN A 107 -7.63 -14.19 -14.58
N ARG A 108 -7.48 -15.29 -13.85
CA ARG A 108 -7.90 -16.61 -14.35
C ARG A 108 -9.42 -16.70 -14.28
N TYR A 109 -10.05 -17.12 -15.37
CA TYR A 109 -11.52 -17.29 -15.44
C TYR A 109 -12.08 -18.14 -14.27
N ARG A 110 -11.42 -19.25 -13.94
CA ARG A 110 -11.82 -20.13 -12.82
C ARG A 110 -11.78 -19.43 -11.45
N ASP A 111 -10.88 -18.47 -11.28
CA ASP A 111 -10.76 -17.71 -10.02
C ASP A 111 -11.87 -16.66 -9.92
N VAL A 112 -12.25 -16.03 -11.03
CA VAL A 112 -13.38 -15.10 -11.12
C VAL A 112 -14.71 -15.81 -10.87
N LEU A 113 -14.96 -16.96 -11.51
CA LEU A 113 -16.15 -17.77 -11.26
C LEU A 113 -16.24 -18.21 -9.79
N ARG A 114 -15.12 -18.63 -9.21
CA ARG A 114 -15.08 -19.05 -7.81
C ARG A 114 -15.30 -17.87 -6.85
N ALA A 115 -14.86 -16.67 -7.21
CA ALA A 115 -15.14 -15.46 -6.44
C ALA A 115 -16.63 -15.11 -6.51
N GLU A 116 -17.22 -15.16 -7.71
CA GLU A 116 -18.64 -14.91 -7.95
C GLU A 116 -19.55 -15.90 -7.20
N GLN A 117 -19.24 -17.20 -7.24
CA GLN A 117 -19.93 -18.23 -6.45
C GLN A 117 -19.88 -17.96 -4.94
N LYS A 118 -18.86 -17.25 -4.47
CA LYS A 118 -18.70 -16.87 -3.07
C LYS A 118 -19.24 -15.46 -2.76
N GLY A 119 -19.95 -14.85 -3.70
CA GLY A 119 -20.50 -13.49 -3.57
C GLY A 119 -19.46 -12.37 -3.62
N LEU A 120 -18.21 -12.68 -3.95
CA LEU A 120 -17.13 -11.71 -4.09
C LEU A 120 -17.19 -11.13 -5.50
N ARG A 121 -17.87 -9.98 -5.66
CA ARG A 121 -17.87 -9.25 -6.93
C ARG A 121 -16.48 -8.66 -7.19
N HIS A 122 -15.83 -9.17 -8.23
CA HIS A 122 -14.59 -8.58 -8.74
C HIS A 122 -14.94 -7.36 -9.60
N VAL A 123 -14.93 -6.18 -8.99
CA VAL A 123 -14.99 -4.91 -9.74
C VAL A 123 -13.60 -4.69 -10.32
N ARG A 124 -13.45 -4.86 -11.63
CA ARG A 124 -12.24 -4.44 -12.33
C ARG A 124 -12.11 -2.93 -12.11
N SER A 125 -11.06 -2.52 -11.40
CA SER A 125 -10.67 -1.11 -11.31
C SER A 125 -10.31 -0.66 -12.73
N SER A 126 -11.29 -0.16 -13.48
CA SER A 126 -11.05 0.52 -14.75
C SER A 126 -10.34 1.83 -14.43
N GLY A 127 -9.02 1.85 -14.65
CA GLY A 127 -8.29 3.09 -14.89
C GLY A 127 -8.66 3.66 -16.25
#